data_AF-A0ABD1FDG8-F1
#
_entry.id   AF-A0ABD1FDG8-F1
#
_cell.length_a   1.000
_cell.length_b   1.000
_cell.length_c   1.000
_cell.angle_alpha   90.00
_cell.angle_beta   90.00
_cell.angle_gamma   90.00
#
_symmetry.space_group_name_H-M   'P 1'
#
loop_
_entity.id
_entity.type
_entity.pdbx_description
1 polymer ?
#
loop_
_entity_poly.entity_id
_entity_poly.type
_entity_poly.pdbx_seq_one_letter_code
_entity_poly.pdbx_strand_id
1 'polypeptide(L)'
;MRKVFPVMEGRGVRVKMKRYKANARERNRMHGLNAALDALRRCMPIKRQDTEDVAGNQQKLSKIETLRLARNYIMAMSQTLHEGRAMDLSRFVDILCRELSQTTVNLLRMSFNSGYFPEPPCSINYYYCFYPKQNYYNESNQSIRPYQYCLHSQYGN
;
A
#
# COMPACT_ATOMS: atom_id res chain seq x y z
N MET A 1 22.39 21.79 41.26
CA MET A 1 22.92 20.40 41.30
C MET A 1 23.15 19.91 39.88
N ARG A 2 24.40 19.70 39.46
CA ARG A 2 24.70 19.06 38.16
C ARG A 2 24.36 17.58 38.28
N LYS A 3 23.55 17.03 37.38
CA LYS A 3 23.29 15.59 37.30
C LYS A 3 24.58 14.90 36.90
N VAL A 4 25.28 14.32 37.87
CA VAL A 4 26.44 13.46 37.62
C VAL A 4 25.89 12.15 37.08
N PHE A 5 26.02 11.94 35.77
CA PHE A 5 25.72 10.64 35.17
C PHE A 5 26.86 9.68 35.55
N PRO A 6 26.55 8.48 36.08
CA PRO A 6 27.57 7.51 36.45
C PRO A 6 28.35 7.08 35.20
N VAL A 7 29.68 7.19 35.27
CA VAL A 7 30.59 6.67 34.24
C VAL A 7 30.54 5.15 34.31
N MET A 8 29.78 4.53 33.41
CA MET A 8 29.70 3.07 33.29
C MET A 8 30.94 2.57 32.52
N GLU A 9 32.01 2.25 33.26
CA GLU A 9 33.23 1.64 32.73
C GLU A 9 33.08 0.12 32.59
N GLY A 10 33.18 -0.34 31.34
CA GLY A 10 33.23 -1.74 30.99
C GLY A 10 33.14 -1.90 29.49
N ARG A 11 34.22 -2.40 28.85
CA ARG A 11 34.26 -2.68 27.39
C ARG A 11 33.02 -3.48 26.94
N GLY A 12 32.55 -4.42 27.77
CA GLY A 12 31.35 -5.22 27.51
C GLY A 12 30.03 -4.43 27.48
N VAL A 13 29.87 -3.38 28.30
CA VAL A 13 28.64 -2.57 28.34
C VAL A 13 28.55 -1.65 27.11
N ARG A 14 29.68 -1.07 26.69
CA ARG A 14 29.74 -0.25 25.46
C ARG A 14 29.45 -1.07 24.20
N VAL A 15 29.95 -2.31 24.13
CA VAL A 15 29.64 -3.25 23.03
C VAL A 15 28.14 -3.61 23.02
N LYS A 16 27.55 -3.93 24.18
CA LYS A 16 26.09 -4.18 24.29
C LYS A 16 25.26 -2.99 23.83
N MET A 17 25.64 -1.76 24.20
CA MET A 17 24.93 -0.54 23.77
C MET A 17 25.04 -0.29 22.27
N LYS A 18 26.21 -0.52 21.66
CA LYS A 18 26.38 -0.43 20.20
C LYS A 18 25.50 -1.45 19.48
N ARG A 19 25.43 -2.69 19.97
CA ARG A 19 24.55 -3.75 19.42
C ARG A 19 23.07 -3.38 19.55
N TYR A 20 22.65 -2.87 20.70
CA TYR A 20 21.27 -2.41 20.89
C TYR A 20 20.88 -1.30 19.90
N LYS A 21 21.74 -0.28 19.75
CA LYS A 21 21.53 0.80 18.78
C LYS A 21 21.49 0.28 17.34
N ALA A 22 22.34 -0.69 16.98
CA ALA A 22 22.31 -1.32 15.66
C ALA A 22 21.00 -2.08 15.40
N ASN A 23 20.55 -2.89 16.37
CA ASN A 23 19.29 -3.61 16.27
C ASN A 23 18.07 -2.68 16.18
N ALA A 24 18.10 -1.55 16.90
CA ALA A 24 17.04 -0.54 16.80
C ALA A 24 16.98 0.09 15.41
N ARG A 25 18.14 0.41 14.80
CA ARG A 25 18.20 0.90 13.42
C ARG A 25 17.67 -0.11 12.42
N GLU A 26 18.05 -1.39 12.57
CA GLU A 26 17.58 -2.44 11.65
C GLU A 26 16.07 -2.67 11.77
N ARG A 27 15.52 -2.62 12.99
CA ARG A 27 14.06 -2.64 13.18
C ARG A 27 13.38 -1.49 12.44
N ASN A 28 13.87 -0.26 12.57
CA ASN A 28 13.31 0.89 11.86
C ASN A 28 13.40 0.74 10.33
N ARG A 29 14.52 0.21 9.81
CA ARG A 29 14.68 -0.12 8.39
C ARG A 29 13.63 -1.13 7.93
N MET A 30 13.43 -2.20 8.70
CA MET A 30 12.44 -3.24 8.41
C MET A 30 11.00 -2.73 8.51
N HIS A 31 10.69 -1.83 9.44
CA HIS A 31 9.39 -1.15 9.50
C HIS A 31 9.13 -0.35 8.21
N GLY A 32 10.12 0.39 7.71
CA GLY A 32 10.02 1.09 6.42
C GLY A 32 9.74 0.15 5.24
N LEU A 33 10.47 -0.98 5.17
CA LEU A 33 10.27 -1.98 4.12
C LEU A 33 8.87 -2.61 4.17
N ASN A 34 8.39 -2.97 5.36
CA ASN A 34 7.06 -3.55 5.52
C ASN A 34 5.96 -2.53 5.19
N ALA A 35 6.15 -1.25 5.54
CA ALA A 35 5.23 -0.17 5.17
C ALA A 35 5.15 0.02 3.65
N ALA A 36 6.28 -0.05 2.95
CA ALA A 36 6.31 -0.01 1.48
C ALA A 36 5.59 -1.21 0.86
N LEU A 37 5.76 -2.42 1.42
CA LEU A 37 5.04 -3.61 0.97
C LEU A 37 3.52 -3.50 1.21
N ASP A 38 3.12 -2.92 2.35
CA ASP A 38 1.71 -2.62 2.63
C ASP A 38 1.15 -1.53 1.69
N ALA A 39 1.96 -0.56 1.26
CA ALA A 39 1.58 0.38 0.22
C ALA A 39 1.37 -0.33 -1.13
N LEU A 40 2.28 -1.23 -1.52
CA LEU A 40 2.14 -2.03 -2.73
C LEU A 40 0.83 -2.86 -2.71
N ARG A 41 0.51 -3.46 -1.56
CA ARG A 41 -0.72 -4.23 -1.34
C ARG A 41 -2.01 -3.45 -1.62
N ARG A 42 -2.01 -2.13 -1.43
CA ARG A 42 -3.17 -1.25 -1.69
C ARG A 42 -3.38 -1.00 -3.18
N CYS A 43 -2.34 -1.12 -4.00
CA CYS A 43 -2.42 -0.94 -5.45
C CYS A 43 -2.77 -2.24 -6.20
N MET A 44 -2.87 -3.38 -5.49
CA MET A 44 -3.13 -4.68 -6.11
C MET A 44 -4.63 -4.85 -6.41
N PRO A 45 -4.98 -5.47 -7.55
CA PRO A 45 -6.37 -5.63 -7.98
C PRO A 45 -7.02 -6.86 -7.31
N ILE A 46 -7.09 -6.88 -5.97
CA ILE A 46 -7.81 -7.87 -5.16
C ILE A 46 -8.80 -7.11 -4.27
N LYS A 47 -10.08 -7.50 -4.28
CA LYS A 47 -11.07 -6.95 -3.36
C LYS A 47 -10.72 -7.46 -1.95
N ARG A 48 -10.42 -6.53 -1.04
CA ARG A 48 -10.04 -6.80 0.36
C ARG A 48 -11.20 -6.53 1.33
N GLN A 49 -12.38 -6.24 0.80
CA GLN A 49 -13.43 -5.52 1.55
C GLN A 49 -14.29 -6.46 2.41
N ASP A 50 -14.05 -7.76 2.32
CA ASP A 50 -14.97 -8.81 2.75
C ASP A 50 -14.30 -9.88 3.62
N THR A 51 -13.03 -9.69 4.01
CA THR A 51 -12.34 -10.52 5.00
C THR A 51 -11.81 -9.70 6.16
N GLU A 52 -12.67 -8.86 6.73
CA GLU A 52 -12.55 -8.59 8.17
C GLU A 52 -12.95 -9.89 8.86
N ASP A 53 -11.97 -10.60 9.44
CA ASP A 53 -12.32 -11.69 10.35
C ASP A 53 -13.16 -11.12 11.51
N VAL A 54 -13.84 -11.98 12.27
CA VAL A 54 -14.67 -11.58 13.44
C VAL A 54 -13.86 -10.78 14.49
N ALA A 55 -12.54 -10.70 14.33
CA ALA A 55 -11.58 -9.96 15.15
C ALA A 55 -11.06 -8.66 14.49
N GLY A 56 -11.55 -8.24 13.31
CA GLY A 56 -11.18 -6.99 12.63
C GLY A 56 -9.80 -6.98 11.95
N ASN A 57 -9.17 -8.13 11.76
CA ASN A 57 -7.91 -8.30 11.06
C ASN A 57 -8.11 -8.56 9.57
N GLN A 58 -7.59 -7.64 8.76
CA GLN A 58 -7.51 -7.79 7.32
C GLN A 58 -6.49 -8.88 6.96
N GLN A 59 -6.94 -9.97 6.32
CA GLN A 59 -6.04 -11.02 5.85
C GLN A 59 -5.11 -10.48 4.75
N LYS A 60 -3.82 -10.32 5.07
CA LYS A 60 -2.80 -9.83 4.13
C LYS A 60 -2.23 -10.98 3.31
N LEU A 61 -2.10 -10.79 2.00
CA LEU A 61 -1.26 -11.66 1.16
C LEU A 61 0.16 -11.77 1.73
N SER A 62 0.75 -12.96 1.59
CA SER A 62 2.15 -13.18 1.95
C SER A 62 3.08 -12.26 1.16
N LYS A 63 4.33 -12.08 1.64
CA LYS A 63 5.32 -11.23 0.95
C LYS A 63 5.55 -11.69 -0.49
N ILE A 64 5.71 -13.00 -0.68
CA ILE A 64 5.96 -13.59 -2.01
C ILE A 64 4.75 -13.45 -2.93
N GLU A 65 3.53 -13.68 -2.45
CA GLU A 65 2.33 -13.53 -3.27
C GLU A 65 2.09 -12.07 -3.65
N THR A 66 2.34 -11.13 -2.75
CA THR A 66 2.27 -9.69 -3.04
C THR A 66 3.21 -9.33 -4.19
N LEU A 67 4.45 -9.82 -4.17
CA LEU A 67 5.44 -9.54 -5.21
C LEU A 67 5.11 -10.22 -6.54
N ARG A 68 4.67 -11.49 -6.51
CA ARG A 68 4.25 -12.23 -7.71
C ARG A 68 3.06 -11.56 -8.38
N LEU A 69 2.05 -11.19 -7.59
CA LEU A 69 0.87 -10.49 -8.09
C LEU A 69 1.21 -9.13 -8.67
N ALA A 70 2.09 -8.35 -8.02
CA ALA A 70 2.52 -7.04 -8.52
C ALA A 70 3.21 -7.16 -9.89
N ARG A 71 4.13 -8.12 -10.03
CA ARG A 71 4.79 -8.40 -11.30
C ARG A 71 3.78 -8.80 -12.39
N ASN A 72 2.83 -9.69 -12.06
CA ASN A 72 1.79 -10.12 -12.99
C ASN A 72 0.89 -8.95 -13.41
N TYR A 73 0.55 -8.05 -12.47
CA TYR A 73 -0.28 -6.89 -12.76
C TYR A 73 0.43 -5.88 -13.68
N ILE A 74 1.71 -5.59 -13.42
CA ILE A 74 2.53 -4.77 -14.32
C ILE A 74 2.56 -5.37 -15.73
N MET A 75 2.74 -6.68 -15.85
CA MET A 75 2.74 -7.38 -17.14
C MET A 75 1.39 -7.25 -17.87
N ALA A 76 0.28 -7.48 -17.18
CA ALA A 76 -1.05 -7.35 -17.77
C ALA A 76 -1.35 -5.93 -18.26
N MET A 77 -1.01 -4.91 -17.45
CA MET A 77 -1.18 -3.51 -17.81
C MET A 77 -0.27 -3.11 -18.98
N SER A 78 0.97 -3.62 -19.00
CA SER A 78 1.90 -3.37 -20.11
C SER A 78 1.38 -3.94 -21.43
N GLN A 79 0.81 -5.17 -21.41
CA GLN A 79 0.17 -5.77 -22.60
C GLN A 79 -1.05 -4.97 -23.06
N THR A 80 -1.90 -4.52 -22.12
CA THR A 80 -3.09 -3.72 -22.42
C THR A 80 -2.71 -2.42 -23.13
N LEU A 81 -1.69 -1.72 -22.61
CA LEU A 81 -1.19 -0.48 -23.23
C LEU A 81 -0.56 -0.72 -24.60
N HIS A 82 0.17 -1.83 -24.76
CA HIS A 82 0.81 -2.17 -26.03
C HIS A 82 -0.20 -2.53 -27.14
N GLU A 83 -1.26 -3.26 -26.79
CA GLU A 83 -2.31 -3.68 -27.74
C GLU A 83 -3.26 -2.53 -28.12
N GLY A 84 -3.25 -1.42 -27.37
CA GLY A 84 -4.10 -0.24 -27.60
C GLY A 84 -5.61 -0.52 -27.44
N ARG A 85 -5.96 -1.66 -26.83
CA ARG A 85 -7.34 -2.12 -26.63
C ARG A 85 -7.50 -2.72 -25.25
N ALA A 86 -8.71 -2.69 -24.72
CA ALA A 86 -9.02 -3.31 -23.44
C ALA A 86 -8.77 -4.83 -23.49
N MET A 87 -8.11 -5.36 -22.46
CA MET A 87 -7.89 -6.79 -22.28
C MET A 87 -9.16 -7.46 -21.78
N ASP A 88 -9.49 -8.63 -22.33
CA ASP A 88 -10.58 -9.46 -21.82
C ASP A 88 -10.38 -9.85 -20.34
N LEU A 89 -11.47 -9.89 -19.56
CA LEU A 89 -11.42 -10.15 -18.13
C LEU A 89 -10.84 -11.54 -17.82
N SER A 90 -11.18 -12.56 -18.60
CA SER A 90 -10.68 -13.92 -18.39
C SER A 90 -9.15 -13.95 -18.58
N ARG A 91 -8.67 -13.35 -19.68
CA ARG A 91 -7.23 -13.21 -19.95
C ARG A 91 -6.52 -12.42 -18.85
N PHE A 92 -7.14 -11.35 -18.34
CA PHE A 92 -6.58 -10.55 -17.26
C PHE A 92 -6.43 -11.37 -15.97
N VAL A 93 -7.47 -12.08 -15.55
CA VAL A 93 -7.45 -12.94 -14.35
C VAL A 93 -6.43 -14.06 -14.48
N ASP A 94 -6.33 -14.69 -15.65
CA ASP A 94 -5.36 -15.75 -15.90
C ASP A 94 -3.93 -15.25 -15.75
N ILE A 95 -3.61 -14.05 -16.25
CA ILE A 95 -2.31 -13.43 -16.06
C ILE A 95 -2.04 -13.15 -14.57
N LEU A 96 -3.01 -12.58 -13.85
CA LEU A 96 -2.84 -12.27 -12.43
C LEU A 96 -2.58 -13.52 -11.59
N CYS A 97 -3.25 -14.63 -11.89
CA CYS A 97 -3.22 -15.87 -11.11
C CYS A 97 -1.92 -16.68 -11.24
N ARG A 98 -1.02 -16.33 -12.18
CA ARG A 98 0.20 -17.09 -12.44
C ARG A 98 1.09 -17.18 -11.18
N GLU A 99 1.45 -18.41 -10.82
CA GLU A 99 2.33 -18.73 -9.68
C GLU A 99 1.81 -18.28 -8.31
N LEU A 100 0.52 -18.03 -8.17
CA LEU A 100 -0.11 -17.76 -6.87
C LEU A 100 -0.60 -19.06 -6.22
N SER A 101 -0.81 -19.02 -4.90
CA SER A 101 -1.42 -20.18 -4.21
C SER A 101 -2.87 -20.36 -4.66
N GLN A 102 -3.37 -21.60 -4.55
CA GLN A 102 -4.76 -21.89 -4.91
C GLN A 102 -5.76 -21.02 -4.13
N THR A 103 -5.48 -20.75 -2.85
CA THR A 103 -6.29 -19.84 -2.02
C THR A 103 -6.36 -18.44 -2.62
N THR A 104 -5.22 -17.85 -2.99
CA THR A 104 -5.16 -16.52 -3.59
C THR A 104 -5.80 -16.49 -4.98
N VAL A 105 -5.64 -17.54 -5.77
CA VAL A 105 -6.31 -17.68 -7.07
C VAL A 105 -7.84 -17.69 -6.90
N ASN A 106 -8.34 -18.42 -5.90
CA ASN A 106 -9.78 -18.44 -5.61
C ASN A 106 -10.29 -17.05 -5.21
N LEU A 107 -9.55 -16.32 -4.36
CA LEU A 107 -9.90 -14.94 -3.98
C LEU A 107 -9.97 -14.00 -5.19
N LEU A 108 -9.00 -14.09 -6.10
CA LEU A 108 -9.00 -13.31 -7.35
C LEU A 108 -10.23 -13.65 -8.20
N ARG A 109 -10.48 -14.93 -8.43
CA ARG A 109 -11.66 -15.37 -9.20
C ARG A 109 -12.95 -14.87 -8.57
N MET A 110 -13.12 -14.96 -7.26
CA MET A 110 -14.29 -14.42 -6.56
C MET A 110 -14.39 -12.89 -6.70
N SER A 111 -13.27 -12.17 -6.58
CA SER A 111 -13.22 -10.71 -6.69
C SER A 111 -13.74 -10.21 -8.05
N PHE A 112 -13.42 -10.93 -9.13
CA PHE A 112 -13.74 -10.54 -10.51
C PHE A 112 -15.01 -11.19 -11.07
N ASN A 113 -15.40 -12.37 -10.57
CA ASN A 113 -16.58 -13.08 -11.06
C ASN A 113 -17.89 -12.60 -10.42
N SER A 114 -17.82 -11.76 -9.39
CA SER A 114 -18.99 -11.28 -8.63
C SER A 114 -19.98 -10.41 -9.43
N GLY A 115 -19.79 -10.14 -10.73
CA GLY A 115 -20.73 -9.34 -11.56
C GLY A 115 -20.88 -7.87 -11.15
N TYR A 116 -20.41 -7.48 -9.97
CA TYR A 116 -20.21 -6.10 -9.56
C TYR A 116 -18.93 -5.59 -10.23
N PHE A 117 -19.08 -5.13 -11.47
CA PHE A 117 -18.23 -4.09 -12.03
C PHE A 117 -18.31 -2.93 -11.04
N PRO A 118 -17.26 -2.63 -10.24
CA PRO A 118 -17.25 -1.33 -9.60
C PRO A 118 -17.29 -0.35 -10.76
N GLU A 119 -18.25 0.58 -10.72
CA GLU A 119 -18.15 1.85 -11.43
C GLU A 119 -16.68 2.26 -11.55
N PRO A 120 -16.24 2.73 -12.73
CA PRO A 120 -14.87 3.18 -12.90
C PRO A 120 -14.52 4.06 -11.69
N PRO A 121 -13.31 3.99 -11.12
CA PRO A 121 -12.90 4.95 -10.10
C PRO A 121 -12.66 6.32 -10.76
N CYS A 122 -13.65 6.85 -11.46
CA CYS A 122 -13.94 8.26 -11.59
C CYS A 122 -14.90 8.57 -10.43
N SER A 123 -14.46 8.52 -9.17
CA SER A 123 -14.31 9.75 -8.37
C SER A 123 -13.60 9.50 -7.03
N ILE A 124 -12.89 8.38 -6.87
CA ILE A 124 -12.08 8.15 -5.65
C ILE A 124 -10.77 8.91 -5.80
N ASN A 125 -10.90 10.23 -5.63
CA ASN A 125 -9.91 11.17 -5.13
C ASN A 125 -8.47 10.63 -5.10
N TYR A 126 -7.84 10.56 -6.29
CA TYR A 126 -6.42 10.23 -6.49
C TYR A 126 -5.48 11.06 -5.59
N TYR A 127 -5.98 12.18 -5.08
CA TYR A 127 -5.29 13.09 -4.17
C TYR A 127 -4.90 12.47 -2.80
N TYR A 128 -5.70 11.54 -2.25
CA TYR A 128 -5.44 11.01 -0.90
C TYR A 128 -4.41 9.87 -0.84
N CYS A 129 -4.14 9.19 -1.95
CA CYS A 129 -3.19 8.08 -1.96
C CYS A 129 -1.75 8.51 -2.24
N PHE A 130 -1.53 9.69 -2.83
CA PHE A 130 -0.20 10.21 -3.16
C PHE A 130 0.46 11.06 -2.05
N TYR A 131 -0.33 11.62 -1.12
CA TYR A 131 0.18 12.41 -0.02
C TYR A 131 -0.31 11.84 1.33
N PRO A 132 0.52 11.12 2.08
CA PRO A 132 0.18 10.79 3.46
C PRO A 132 0.01 12.11 4.23
N LYS A 133 -1.07 12.25 5.01
CA LYS A 133 -1.31 13.41 5.87
C LYS A 133 -0.07 13.69 6.72
N GLN A 134 0.75 14.66 6.32
CA GLN A 134 1.61 15.35 7.26
C GLN A 134 0.73 16.38 7.96
N ASN A 135 0.66 16.28 9.29
CA ASN A 135 0.00 17.29 10.11
C ASN A 135 0.70 18.64 9.90
N TYR A 136 0.17 19.48 9.02
CA TYR A 136 0.55 20.89 8.93
C TYR A 136 -0.42 21.71 9.77
N TYR A 137 -0.17 21.75 11.09
CA TYR A 137 -0.66 22.84 11.93
C TYR A 137 0.31 24.01 11.77
N ASN A 138 -0.19 25.21 11.51
CA ASN A 138 0.60 26.43 11.74
C ASN A 138 0.43 26.87 13.21
N GLU A 139 1.36 27.67 13.74
CA GLU A 139 1.35 28.13 15.14
C GLU A 139 0.12 28.97 15.57
N SER A 140 -0.79 29.26 14.64
CA SER A 140 -2.08 29.94 14.91
C SER A 140 -3.31 29.01 14.83
N ASN A 141 -3.12 27.69 14.69
CA ASN A 141 -4.17 26.67 14.80
C ASN A 141 -5.38 26.89 13.87
N GLN A 142 -5.15 27.38 12.65
CA GLN A 142 -6.18 27.47 11.61
C GLN A 142 -5.93 26.46 10.48
N SER A 143 -7.01 25.81 10.04
CA SER A 143 -7.03 24.84 8.94
C SER A 143 -6.92 25.55 7.59
N ILE A 144 -5.80 25.32 6.87
CA ILE A 144 -5.59 25.86 5.53
C ILE A 144 -6.28 24.93 4.52
N ARG A 145 -7.34 25.40 3.86
CA ARG A 145 -7.98 24.66 2.76
C ARG A 145 -7.19 24.85 1.46
N PRO A 146 -6.76 23.78 0.77
CA PRO A 146 -6.08 23.92 -0.51
C PRO A 146 -7.07 24.21 -1.64
N TYR A 147 -6.77 25.31 -2.36
CA TYR A 147 -7.27 25.81 -3.64
C TYR A 147 -8.34 25.00 -4.39
N GLN A 148 -9.47 25.66 -4.63
CA GLN A 148 -10.59 25.21 -5.45
C GLN A 148 -10.45 25.79 -6.86
N TYR A 149 -10.03 24.99 -7.85
CA TYR A 149 -10.13 25.39 -9.25
C TYR A 149 -11.48 24.95 -9.83
N CYS A 150 -12.19 25.93 -10.39
CA CYS A 150 -13.50 25.85 -11.01
C CYS A 150 -13.38 25.15 -12.38
N LEU A 151 -14.00 23.97 -12.55
CA LEU A 151 -14.31 23.44 -13.88
C LEU A 151 -15.65 24.04 -14.31
N HIS A 152 -15.59 25.09 -15.14
CA HIS A 152 -16.75 25.52 -15.91
C HIS A 152 -17.10 24.41 -16.92
N SER A 153 -18.36 23.99 -16.84
CA SER A 153 -19.12 23.27 -17.86
C SER A 153 -18.95 23.90 -19.23
N GLN A 154 -18.69 23.11 -20.28
CA GLN A 154 -19.17 23.39 -21.63
C GLN A 154 -19.38 22.07 -22.41
N TYR A 155 -20.55 21.45 -22.21
CA TYR A 155 -21.27 20.79 -23.31
C TYR A 155 -22.74 21.23 -23.20
N GLY A 156 -23.22 21.96 -24.22
CA GLY A 156 -24.62 22.38 -24.32
C GLY A 156 -24.87 23.38 -25.44
N ASN A 157 -25.20 22.84 -26.62
CA ASN A 157 -25.70 23.47 -27.87
C ASN A 157 -24.78 24.43 -28.64
#